data_AF-A0A1Y3MTN8-F1
#
_entry.id   AF-A0A1Y3MTN8-F1
#
_cell.length_a   1.000
_cell.length_b   1.000
_cell.length_c   1.000
_cell.angle_alpha   90.00
_cell.angle_beta   90.00
_cell.angle_gamma   90.00
#
_symmetry.space_group_name_H-M   'P 1'
#
loop_
_entity.id
_entity.type
_entity.pdbx_description
1 polymer ?
#
loop_
_entity_poly.entity_id
_entity_poly.type
_entity_poly.pdbx_seq_one_letter_code
_entity_poly.pdbx_strand_id
1 'polypeptide(L)'
;MKFVLGVLLVSSLLLNNIEASVPKCSDCEVFATGKDGTLWGWEDDSFCRLSSKCSSSSGSSKTKTTAKLTTTVIKKTTSIKKDDPSKTSSSEKATTKPSSSDSSSASSSDATTTESNPNYSSSGTVAISATSMSVSNDGNHETCKGCNVAATGGDGSLWGWEDNATCIIDTEACKITTPNDANKTNSATTTAERGSDGILICSTCEYTRIDEDTTTWNKENGEDCRVIGSRCGFNKTPHPWCSGCVVTGTGGDGALYGWENNASCLINEIDCGLVKKPGTNNTSKVNAGNSKVEVESAANAQYFINAYYIIVTLATLLIARGF
;
A
#
# COMPACT_ATOMS: atom_id res chain seq x y z
N MET A 1 26.69 -19.57 -49.63
CA MET A 1 25.91 -19.00 -48.51
C MET A 1 24.67 -19.85 -48.18
N LYS A 2 24.84 -21.12 -47.78
CA LYS A 2 23.70 -22.04 -47.46
C LYS A 2 23.58 -22.40 -45.97
N PHE A 3 24.50 -21.94 -45.11
CA PHE A 3 24.55 -22.31 -43.69
C PHE A 3 23.96 -21.27 -42.72
N VAL A 4 23.64 -20.06 -43.18
CA VAL A 4 23.20 -18.96 -42.29
C VAL A 4 21.70 -19.02 -41.97
N LEU A 5 20.88 -19.64 -42.83
CA LEU A 5 19.43 -19.75 -42.60
C LEU A 5 19.05 -20.76 -41.51
N GLY A 6 19.91 -21.73 -41.20
CA GLY A 6 19.63 -22.78 -40.22
C GLY A 6 19.73 -22.33 -38.76
N VAL A 7 20.57 -21.33 -38.46
CA VAL A 7 20.84 -20.90 -37.08
C VAL A 7 19.73 -20.01 -36.51
N LEU A 8 19.06 -19.21 -37.35
CA LEU A 8 17.97 -18.32 -36.92
C LEU A 8 16.69 -19.06 -36.51
N LEU A 9 16.41 -20.23 -37.10
CA LEU A 9 15.22 -21.02 -36.76
C LEU A 9 15.35 -21.76 -35.41
N VAL A 10 16.58 -22.08 -34.97
CA VAL A 10 16.80 -22.80 -33.70
C VAL A 10 16.71 -21.85 -32.50
N SER A 11 17.10 -20.57 -32.64
CA SER A 11 17.03 -19.59 -31.55
C SER A 11 15.61 -19.20 -31.14
N SER A 12 14.63 -19.21 -32.06
CA SER A 12 13.23 -18.88 -31.75
C SER A 12 12.49 -19.97 -30.98
N LEU A 13 12.96 -21.23 -31.02
CA LEU A 13 12.36 -22.34 -30.28
C LEU A 13 12.81 -22.40 -28.81
N LEU A 14 13.91 -21.74 -28.44
CA LEU A 14 14.47 -21.77 -27.08
C LEU A 14 13.82 -20.76 -26.11
N LEU A 15 13.07 -19.77 -26.60
CA LEU A 15 12.51 -18.70 -25.75
C LEU A 15 11.10 -19.00 -25.21
N ASN A 16 10.41 -20.04 -25.71
CA ASN A 16 9.02 -20.33 -25.31
C ASN A 16 8.88 -21.23 -24.08
N ASN A 17 9.97 -21.60 -23.40
CA ASN A 17 9.95 -22.56 -22.29
C ASN A 17 10.58 -22.04 -20.99
N ILE A 18 10.66 -20.71 -20.82
CA ILE A 18 11.04 -20.15 -19.51
C ILE A 18 9.77 -20.12 -18.66
N GLU A 19 9.40 -21.30 -18.14
CA GLU A 19 8.41 -21.41 -17.07
C GLU A 19 9.03 -20.71 -15.85
N ALA A 20 8.46 -19.57 -15.44
CA ALA A 20 8.95 -18.85 -14.28
C ALA A 20 8.88 -19.81 -13.08
N SER A 21 10.04 -20.16 -12.52
CA SER A 21 10.14 -21.04 -11.36
C SER A 21 9.62 -20.30 -10.13
N VAL A 22 8.31 -20.27 -9.96
CA VAL A 22 7.65 -19.71 -8.77
C VAL A 22 7.95 -20.63 -7.57
N PRO A 23 8.47 -20.10 -6.45
CA PRO A 23 8.71 -20.90 -5.25
C PRO A 23 7.40 -21.51 -4.73
N LYS A 24 7.49 -22.71 -4.14
CA LYS A 24 6.34 -23.40 -3.55
C LYS A 24 6.32 -23.15 -2.04
N CYS A 25 5.16 -22.83 -1.48
CA CYS A 25 5.04 -22.69 -0.03
C CYS A 25 5.15 -24.06 0.65
N SER A 26 5.79 -24.10 1.81
CA SER A 26 5.81 -25.25 2.70
C SER A 26 4.56 -25.29 3.58
N ASP A 27 4.05 -24.13 4.01
CA ASP A 27 2.81 -23.99 4.77
C ASP A 27 1.58 -23.86 3.87
N CYS A 28 0.42 -24.33 4.37
CA CYS A 28 -0.85 -24.30 3.64
C CYS A 28 -1.74 -23.07 3.95
N GLU A 29 -1.14 -21.98 4.43
CA GLU A 29 -1.86 -20.75 4.75
C GLU A 29 -2.17 -19.95 3.47
N VAL A 30 -3.46 -19.77 3.18
CA VAL A 30 -3.93 -19.07 1.98
C VAL A 30 -3.92 -17.58 2.26
N PHE A 31 -3.10 -16.84 1.52
CA PHE A 31 -3.05 -15.38 1.54
C PHE A 31 -3.88 -14.77 0.41
N ALA A 32 -3.82 -15.36 -0.80
CA ALA A 32 -4.55 -14.90 -1.96
C ALA A 32 -4.97 -16.07 -2.87
N THR A 33 -6.00 -15.84 -3.71
CA THR A 33 -6.45 -16.78 -4.74
C THR A 33 -6.35 -16.12 -6.11
N GLY A 34 -5.60 -16.73 -7.02
CA GLY A 34 -5.46 -16.27 -8.40
C GLY A 34 -6.74 -16.46 -9.21
N LYS A 35 -6.87 -15.74 -10.33
CA LYS A 35 -8.02 -15.86 -11.24
C LYS A 35 -8.18 -17.25 -11.85
N ASP A 36 -7.08 -17.99 -11.95
CA ASP A 36 -7.03 -19.39 -12.41
C ASP A 36 -7.37 -20.40 -11.30
N GLY A 37 -7.74 -19.92 -10.11
CA GLY A 37 -8.03 -20.76 -8.94
C GLY A 37 -6.78 -21.24 -8.22
N THR A 38 -5.59 -20.78 -8.59
CA THR A 38 -4.37 -21.12 -7.85
C THR A 38 -4.36 -20.43 -6.50
N LEU A 39 -3.95 -21.17 -5.46
CA LEU A 39 -3.81 -20.63 -4.11
C LEU A 39 -2.38 -20.12 -3.93
N TRP A 40 -2.24 -18.97 -3.28
CA TRP A 40 -0.98 -18.30 -3.01
C TRP A 40 -0.83 -18.06 -1.51
N GLY A 41 0.38 -18.29 -1.01
CA GLY A 41 0.79 -18.03 0.37
C GLY A 41 1.91 -17.00 0.43
N TRP A 42 2.22 -16.55 1.65
CA TRP A 42 3.33 -15.66 1.95
C TRP A 42 4.26 -16.37 2.93
N GLU A 43 5.48 -16.70 2.49
CA GLU A 43 6.47 -17.43 3.28
C GLU A 43 7.87 -16.87 3.00
N ASP A 44 8.68 -16.72 4.05
CA ASP A 44 10.04 -16.18 3.98
C ASP A 44 10.15 -14.87 3.17
N ASP A 45 9.23 -13.94 3.42
CA ASP A 45 9.13 -12.63 2.75
C ASP A 45 8.95 -12.70 1.22
N SER A 46 8.37 -13.80 0.72
CA SER A 46 8.11 -14.00 -0.70
C SER A 46 6.73 -14.58 -0.98
N PHE A 47 6.15 -14.22 -2.13
CA PHE A 47 4.96 -14.88 -2.64
C PHE A 47 5.32 -16.25 -3.18
N CYS A 48 4.60 -17.27 -2.73
CA CYS A 48 4.80 -18.65 -3.15
C CYS A 48 3.47 -19.28 -3.57
N ARG A 49 3.55 -20.24 -4.50
CA ARG A 49 2.37 -20.99 -4.98
C ARG A 49 2.13 -22.16 -4.03
N LEU A 50 0.92 -22.26 -3.51
CA LEU A 50 0.53 -23.35 -2.63
C LEU A 50 0.43 -24.66 -3.43
N SER A 51 0.92 -25.75 -2.83
CA SER A 51 0.82 -27.08 -3.40
C SER A 51 -0.66 -27.52 -3.50
N SER A 52 -1.03 -28.26 -4.55
CA SER A 52 -2.38 -28.82 -4.70
C SER A 52 -2.82 -29.72 -3.55
N LYS A 53 -1.87 -30.21 -2.74
CA LYS A 53 -2.16 -30.95 -1.51
C LYS A 53 -2.88 -30.09 -0.47
N CYS A 54 -2.59 -28.79 -0.40
CA CYS A 54 -3.23 -27.85 0.52
C CYS A 54 -4.73 -27.65 0.20
N SER A 55 -5.17 -27.88 -1.04
CA SER A 55 -6.57 -27.78 -1.42
C SER A 55 -7.46 -28.89 -0.83
N SER A 56 -6.86 -29.98 -0.35
CA SER A 56 -7.60 -31.16 0.14
C SER A 56 -7.79 -31.22 1.65
N SER A 57 -7.15 -30.33 2.42
CA SER A 57 -7.19 -30.34 3.89
C SER A 57 -8.22 -29.38 4.50
N SER A 58 -9.31 -29.05 3.80
CA SER A 58 -10.37 -28.16 4.30
C SER A 58 -11.14 -28.74 5.51
N GLY A 59 -10.81 -29.94 5.97
CA GLY A 59 -11.27 -30.49 7.24
C GLY A 59 -10.34 -30.13 8.41
N SER A 60 -10.66 -29.05 9.12
CA SER A 60 -10.21 -28.77 10.50
C SER A 60 -8.73 -28.36 10.67
N SER A 61 -8.34 -27.18 10.18
CA SER A 61 -7.17 -26.46 10.71
C SER A 61 -7.61 -25.56 11.86
N LYS A 62 -7.17 -25.87 13.09
CA LYS A 62 -7.22 -24.94 14.22
C LYS A 62 -6.31 -23.76 13.88
N THR A 63 -6.89 -22.57 13.72
CA THR A 63 -6.18 -21.30 13.64
C THR A 63 -5.26 -21.17 14.86
N LYS A 64 -3.99 -21.50 14.69
CA LYS A 64 -2.96 -21.32 15.72
C LYS A 64 -2.26 -20.03 15.40
N THR A 65 -2.88 -18.92 15.82
CA THR A 65 -2.29 -17.57 15.77
C THR A 65 -0.99 -17.60 16.58
N THR A 66 0.12 -17.83 15.90
CA THR A 66 1.44 -17.74 16.53
C THR A 66 1.94 -16.35 16.24
N ALA A 67 1.76 -15.45 17.21
CA ALA A 67 2.40 -14.14 17.20
C ALA A 67 3.92 -14.35 17.20
N LYS A 68 4.54 -14.33 16.02
CA LYS A 68 6.00 -14.39 15.88
C LYS A 68 6.52 -12.99 16.18
N LEU A 69 6.97 -12.79 17.42
CA LEU A 69 7.82 -11.66 17.79
C LEU A 69 9.10 -11.73 16.96
N THR A 70 9.25 -10.79 16.03
CA THR A 70 10.51 -10.55 15.31
C THR A 70 11.50 -9.90 16.26
N THR A 71 12.27 -10.71 16.99
CA THR A 71 13.43 -10.24 17.74
C THR A 71 14.61 -10.07 16.78
N THR A 72 14.90 -8.83 16.40
CA THR A 72 16.08 -8.46 15.62
C THR A 72 17.35 -8.73 16.44
N VAL A 73 18.01 -9.87 16.19
CA VAL A 73 19.33 -10.17 16.76
C VAL A 73 20.38 -9.41 15.97
N ILE A 74 20.83 -8.28 16.50
CA ILE A 74 22.01 -7.55 16.02
C ILE A 74 23.24 -8.40 16.34
N LYS A 75 23.83 -9.00 15.29
CA LYS A 75 25.04 -9.80 15.39
C LYS A 75 26.25 -8.87 15.54
N LYS A 76 26.79 -8.85 16.76
CA LYS A 76 28.05 -8.22 17.18
C LYS A 76 29.20 -8.61 16.25
N THR A 77 29.77 -7.63 15.53
CA THR A 77 30.97 -7.83 14.70
C THR A 77 32.22 -7.69 15.54
N THR A 78 33.08 -8.70 15.40
CA THR A 78 34.32 -8.94 16.14
C THR A 78 35.45 -8.03 15.65
N SER A 79 36.22 -7.52 16.62
CA SER A 79 37.43 -6.71 16.46
C SER A 79 38.51 -7.45 15.66
N ILE A 80 39.08 -6.80 14.64
CA ILE A 80 40.31 -7.24 13.96
C ILE A 80 41.41 -6.21 14.21
N LYS A 81 42.55 -6.73 14.67
CA LYS A 81 43.80 -6.04 15.00
C LYS A 81 44.40 -5.33 13.77
N LYS A 82 44.91 -4.12 13.98
CA LYS A 82 45.85 -3.44 13.07
C LYS A 82 47.27 -3.87 13.44
N ASP A 83 47.95 -4.50 12.49
CA ASP A 83 49.40 -4.55 12.44
C ASP A 83 49.88 -3.65 11.30
N ASP A 84 50.93 -2.87 11.61
CA ASP A 84 51.77 -2.07 10.71
C ASP A 84 52.36 -2.95 9.58
N PRO A 85 52.71 -2.39 8.38
CA PRO A 85 53.99 -1.69 8.32
C PRO A 85 54.14 -0.56 7.26
N SER A 86 54.91 0.46 7.66
CA SER A 86 56.15 0.90 6.98
C SER A 86 56.12 1.42 5.52
N LYS A 87 56.34 2.75 5.45
CA LYS A 87 57.38 3.46 4.65
C LYS A 87 57.24 3.71 3.13
N THR A 88 57.38 5.01 2.83
CA THR A 88 58.27 5.62 1.81
C THR A 88 57.71 5.60 0.38
N SER A 89 57.62 6.69 -0.41
CA SER A 89 58.22 8.03 -0.37
C SER A 89 57.53 8.98 -1.38
N SER A 90 57.59 10.29 -1.09
CA SER A 90 57.84 11.45 -1.99
C SER A 90 56.91 11.65 -3.20
N SER A 91 56.34 12.83 -3.46
CA SER A 91 57.02 14.13 -3.50
C SER A 91 56.03 15.32 -3.41
N GLU A 92 56.42 16.29 -2.58
CA GLU A 92 56.42 17.75 -2.78
C GLU A 92 55.44 18.35 -3.82
N LYS A 93 54.66 19.40 -3.50
CA LYS A 93 55.20 20.74 -3.22
C LYS A 93 54.17 21.67 -2.55
N ALA A 94 54.66 22.39 -1.54
CA ALA A 94 54.02 23.47 -0.78
C ALA A 94 53.57 24.65 -1.65
N THR A 95 52.61 25.48 -1.23
CA THR A 95 52.84 26.75 -0.48
C THR A 95 51.46 27.25 0.02
N THR A 96 51.12 27.18 1.33
CA THR A 96 50.99 28.28 2.36
C THR A 96 50.28 29.56 1.89
N LYS A 97 49.37 30.25 2.62
CA LYS A 97 49.06 30.39 4.08
C LYS A 97 47.70 31.19 4.24
N PRO A 98 47.22 31.64 5.43
CA PRO A 98 45.86 31.33 5.90
C PRO A 98 45.03 32.56 6.40
N SER A 99 43.79 32.33 6.81
CA SER A 99 43.10 33.04 7.90
C SER A 99 41.96 32.11 8.37
N SER A 100 41.98 31.48 9.54
CA SER A 100 41.85 31.97 10.92
C SER A 100 40.54 32.69 11.22
N SER A 101 39.60 31.96 11.81
CA SER A 101 38.84 32.44 12.98
C SER A 101 38.15 31.26 13.66
N ASP A 102 38.68 30.93 14.83
CA ASP A 102 38.11 30.06 15.86
C ASP A 102 36.72 30.53 16.31
N SER A 103 35.89 29.58 16.75
CA SER A 103 35.05 29.75 17.93
C SER A 103 34.63 28.37 18.44
N SER A 104 35.28 27.95 19.52
CA SER A 104 34.85 26.87 20.40
C SER A 104 33.97 27.45 21.51
N SER A 105 32.92 26.73 21.89
CA SER A 105 32.32 26.86 23.21
C SER A 105 31.67 25.54 23.62
N ALA A 106 32.21 24.99 24.70
CA ALA A 106 31.72 23.87 25.45
C ALA A 106 30.76 24.34 26.57
N SER A 107 30.23 23.36 27.32
CA SER A 107 29.45 23.44 28.58
C SER A 107 27.93 23.48 28.34
N SER A 108 27.07 22.85 29.13
CA SER A 108 27.20 21.97 30.31
C SER A 108 25.81 21.38 30.60
N SER A 109 25.81 20.27 31.33
CA SER A 109 24.71 19.62 32.04
C SER A 109 23.72 20.56 32.73
N ASP A 110 22.43 20.21 32.74
CA ASP A 110 21.66 20.22 33.99
C ASP A 110 20.43 19.30 33.96
N ALA A 111 20.14 18.75 35.14
CA ALA A 111 19.04 17.84 35.44
C ALA A 111 17.79 18.62 35.85
N THR A 112 16.59 18.11 35.54
CA THR A 112 15.38 18.51 36.29
C THR A 112 14.41 17.34 36.42
N THR A 113 13.98 17.19 37.66
CA THR A 113 13.08 16.22 38.27
C THR A 113 11.60 16.44 37.94
N THR A 114 10.89 15.31 37.84
CA THR A 114 9.57 14.99 38.41
C THR A 114 8.39 15.95 38.18
N GLU A 115 7.35 15.46 37.50
CA GLU A 115 5.97 15.62 37.97
C GLU A 115 5.07 14.48 37.48
N SER A 116 4.16 14.07 38.36
CA SER A 116 3.36 12.86 38.30
C SER A 116 1.87 13.20 38.28
N ASN A 117 1.09 12.36 37.59
CA ASN A 117 -0.36 12.13 37.71
C ASN A 117 -1.33 13.20 37.11
N PRO A 118 -2.60 12.86 36.80
CA PRO A 118 -3.34 11.64 37.18
C PRO A 118 -4.07 10.86 36.07
N ASN A 119 -4.05 9.54 36.24
CA ASN A 119 -5.18 8.61 36.26
C ASN A 119 -6.56 9.17 35.82
N TYR A 120 -6.99 8.85 34.59
CA TYR A 120 -8.37 9.02 34.13
C TYR A 120 -9.11 7.69 34.29
N SER A 121 -9.81 7.55 35.41
CA SER A 121 -10.75 6.46 35.68
C SER A 121 -12.09 7.08 36.06
N SER A 122 -13.12 6.84 35.23
CA SER A 122 -14.48 6.54 35.67
C SER A 122 -15.39 6.43 34.45
N SER A 123 -15.74 5.19 34.11
CA SER A 123 -16.83 4.85 33.21
C SER A 123 -18.14 5.02 33.98
N GLY A 124 -18.94 6.02 33.61
CA GLY A 124 -20.26 6.27 34.18
C GLY A 124 -21.32 5.46 33.45
N THR A 125 -21.67 4.30 33.99
CA THR A 125 -22.80 3.49 33.51
C THR A 125 -24.11 4.13 33.97
N VAL A 126 -24.79 4.86 33.09
CA VAL A 126 -26.16 5.36 33.33
C VAL A 126 -27.13 4.27 32.88
N ALA A 127 -27.70 3.54 33.84
CA ALA A 127 -28.79 2.60 33.59
C ALA A 127 -30.09 3.38 33.32
N ILE A 128 -30.51 3.43 32.07
CA ILE A 128 -31.82 3.97 31.68
C ILE A 128 -32.69 2.77 31.32
N SER A 129 -33.76 2.55 32.11
CA SER A 129 -34.79 1.54 31.82
C SER A 129 -35.51 1.89 30.52
N ALA A 130 -35.31 1.10 29.47
CA ALA A 130 -36.06 1.19 28.23
C ALA A 130 -37.35 0.34 28.31
N THR A 131 -38.47 0.99 28.01
CA THR A 131 -39.76 0.35 27.76
C THR A 131 -39.77 -0.18 26.33
N SER A 132 -40.16 -1.45 26.16
CA SER A 132 -40.19 -2.15 24.89
C SER A 132 -41.19 -1.57 23.89
N MET A 133 -40.70 -1.11 22.74
CA MET A 133 -41.48 -1.00 21.50
C MET A 133 -40.67 -1.55 20.33
N SER A 134 -41.38 -2.17 19.41
CA SER A 134 -40.94 -3.18 18.46
C SER A 134 -40.92 -2.69 17.00
N VAL A 135 -39.94 -3.21 16.25
CA VAL A 135 -39.92 -3.61 14.82
C VAL A 135 -39.93 -2.50 13.75
N SER A 136 -38.88 -2.52 12.91
CA SER A 136 -38.91 -2.46 11.42
C SER A 136 -37.53 -2.87 10.89
N ASN A 137 -37.36 -4.02 10.24
CA ASN A 137 -37.56 -4.31 8.80
C ASN A 137 -36.62 -3.51 7.87
N ASP A 138 -35.36 -3.95 7.81
CA ASP A 138 -34.56 -4.02 6.58
C ASP A 138 -33.33 -4.92 6.84
N GLY A 139 -33.43 -6.21 6.50
CA GLY A 139 -32.28 -7.13 6.46
C GLY A 139 -31.71 -7.60 7.81
N ASN A 140 -32.42 -8.50 8.48
CA ASN A 140 -31.92 -9.51 9.45
C ASN A 140 -31.07 -9.07 10.67
N HIS A 141 -30.93 -7.78 10.95
CA HIS A 141 -30.24 -7.31 12.16
C HIS A 141 -31.25 -6.78 13.18
N GLU A 142 -31.23 -7.34 14.39
CA GLU A 142 -32.07 -6.87 15.49
C GLU A 142 -31.59 -5.49 15.97
N THR A 143 -32.52 -4.65 16.45
CA THR A 143 -32.19 -3.35 17.03
C THR A 143 -31.76 -3.53 18.49
N CYS A 144 -30.67 -2.89 18.92
CA CYS A 144 -30.21 -2.95 20.32
C CYS A 144 -31.25 -2.32 21.25
N LYS A 145 -31.49 -2.94 22.41
CA LYS A 145 -32.35 -2.39 23.48
C LYS A 145 -31.60 -1.31 24.27
N GLY A 146 -30.29 -1.45 24.41
CA GLY A 146 -29.41 -0.45 24.99
C GLY A 146 -28.63 0.34 23.94
N CYS A 147 -28.00 1.40 24.43
CA CYS A 147 -27.35 2.43 23.62
C CYS A 147 -25.82 2.34 23.65
N ASN A 148 -25.27 1.15 23.93
CA ASN A 148 -23.84 0.95 24.05
C ASN A 148 -23.23 0.62 22.69
N VAL A 149 -22.55 1.61 22.09
CA VAL A 149 -21.90 1.49 20.79
C VAL A 149 -20.60 0.67 20.92
N ALA A 150 -20.56 -0.48 20.27
CA ALA A 150 -19.40 -1.35 20.19
C ALA A 150 -18.59 -1.12 18.90
N ALA A 151 -19.24 -0.75 17.80
CA ALA A 151 -18.59 -0.48 16.52
C ALA A 151 -19.41 0.49 15.64
N THR A 152 -18.78 1.05 14.61
CA THR A 152 -19.43 1.87 13.58
C THR A 152 -19.22 1.21 12.22
N GLY A 153 -20.30 0.98 11.48
CA GLY A 153 -20.27 0.39 10.15
C GLY A 153 -19.72 1.37 9.10
N GLY A 154 -19.25 0.84 7.97
CA GLY A 154 -18.76 1.66 6.86
C GLY A 154 -19.83 2.54 6.19
N ASP A 155 -21.10 2.23 6.43
CA ASP A 155 -22.28 3.01 6.06
C ASP A 155 -22.62 4.13 7.07
N GLY A 156 -21.92 4.18 8.21
CA GLY A 156 -22.18 5.12 9.30
C GLY A 156 -23.17 4.61 10.35
N SER A 157 -23.69 3.39 10.20
CA SER A 157 -24.59 2.78 11.19
C SER A 157 -23.84 2.46 12.49
N LEU A 158 -24.48 2.67 13.64
CA LEU A 158 -23.91 2.32 14.94
C LEU A 158 -24.32 0.89 15.32
N TRP A 159 -23.34 0.10 15.75
CA TRP A 159 -23.54 -1.32 16.10
C TRP A 159 -23.24 -1.55 17.58
N GLY A 160 -24.08 -2.34 18.22
CA GLY A 160 -23.92 -2.79 19.59
C GLY A 160 -23.84 -4.32 19.67
N TRP A 161 -23.55 -4.80 20.88
CA TRP A 161 -23.53 -6.22 21.20
C TRP A 161 -24.39 -6.48 22.43
N GLU A 162 -25.55 -7.11 22.24
CA GLU A 162 -26.53 -7.41 23.29
C GLU A 162 -27.09 -8.81 23.09
N ASP A 163 -27.45 -9.49 24.18
CA ASP A 163 -28.04 -10.82 24.14
C ASP A 163 -27.23 -11.86 23.31
N ASN A 164 -25.89 -11.72 23.28
CA ASN A 164 -24.94 -12.51 22.47
C ASN A 164 -25.12 -12.40 20.93
N ALA A 165 -25.70 -11.31 20.45
CA ALA A 165 -25.84 -11.01 19.03
C ALA A 165 -25.35 -9.59 18.70
N THR A 166 -25.01 -9.36 17.42
CA THR A 166 -24.82 -8.01 16.91
C THR A 166 -26.18 -7.38 16.64
N CYS A 167 -26.32 -6.12 17.05
CA CYS A 167 -27.55 -5.37 16.85
C CYS A 167 -27.22 -3.96 16.34
N ILE A 168 -28.16 -3.35 15.61
CA ILE A 168 -28.04 -1.96 15.14
C ILE A 168 -28.62 -1.05 16.23
N ILE A 169 -27.91 0.01 16.58
CA ILE A 169 -28.36 0.97 17.60
C ILE A 169 -29.29 1.97 16.95
N ASP A 170 -30.48 2.12 17.51
CA ASP A 170 -31.43 3.15 17.12
C ASP A 170 -30.97 4.51 17.70
N THR A 171 -30.44 5.36 16.83
CA THR A 171 -29.93 6.69 17.18
C THR A 171 -31.02 7.60 17.74
N GLU A 172 -32.26 7.45 17.28
CA GLU A 172 -33.41 8.24 17.75
C GLU A 172 -33.83 7.81 19.16
N ALA A 173 -33.98 6.50 19.39
CA ALA A 173 -34.32 5.96 20.70
C ALA A 173 -33.23 6.28 21.74
N CYS A 174 -31.97 6.22 21.32
CA CYS A 174 -30.82 6.47 22.19
C CYS A 174 -30.45 7.94 22.36
N LYS A 175 -31.10 8.85 21.62
CA LYS A 175 -30.74 10.30 21.59
C LYS A 175 -29.26 10.52 21.35
N ILE A 176 -28.63 9.63 20.58
CA ILE A 176 -27.25 9.79 20.17
C ILE A 176 -27.30 10.82 19.05
N THR A 177 -26.91 12.05 19.35
CA THR A 177 -26.64 13.05 18.33
C THR A 177 -25.42 12.58 17.54
N THR A 178 -25.67 11.86 16.46
CA THR A 178 -24.67 11.63 15.42
C THR A 178 -24.24 12.99 14.88
N PRO A 179 -22.92 13.26 14.76
CA PRO A 179 -22.41 14.51 14.21
C PRO A 179 -22.90 14.84 12.78
N ASN A 180 -23.62 13.92 12.14
CA ASN A 180 -24.08 14.02 10.77
C ASN A 180 -25.47 14.68 10.58
N ASP A 181 -26.25 14.88 11.66
CA ASP A 181 -27.63 15.40 11.54
C ASP A 181 -27.75 16.92 11.76
N ALA A 182 -26.69 17.58 12.23
CA ALA A 182 -26.57 19.02 12.21
C ALA A 182 -25.73 19.45 11.00
N ASN A 183 -26.40 19.97 9.96
CA ASN A 183 -25.83 20.50 8.72
C ASN A 183 -25.51 19.49 7.60
N LYS A 184 -26.57 19.14 6.86
CA LYS A 184 -26.55 18.97 5.40
C LYS A 184 -26.25 20.32 4.69
N THR A 185 -25.15 20.95 5.08
CA THR A 185 -24.54 22.11 4.42
C THR A 185 -23.04 21.80 4.32
N ASN A 186 -22.67 21.21 3.19
CA ASN A 186 -21.33 21.10 2.59
C ASN A 186 -20.16 21.70 3.39
N SER A 187 -19.67 20.94 4.37
CA SER A 187 -18.27 20.85 4.78
C SER A 187 -18.26 19.95 5.99
N ALA A 188 -18.32 18.65 5.75
CA ALA A 188 -17.80 17.72 6.73
C ALA A 188 -16.36 18.18 6.98
N THR A 189 -16.07 18.62 8.20
CA THR A 189 -14.70 18.76 8.68
C THR A 189 -14.12 17.36 8.71
N THR A 190 -13.79 16.83 7.53
CA THR A 190 -13.18 15.52 7.35
C THR A 190 -11.90 15.58 8.14
N THR A 191 -11.84 14.76 9.20
CA THR A 191 -10.62 14.54 9.94
C THR A 191 -9.52 14.31 8.91
N ALA A 192 -8.50 15.16 8.97
CA ALA A 192 -7.47 15.21 7.95
C ALA A 192 -6.87 13.82 7.77
N GLU A 193 -7.00 13.25 6.57
CA GLU A 193 -6.61 11.88 6.31
C GLU A 193 -5.09 11.79 6.43
N ARG A 194 -4.58 10.78 7.15
CA ARG A 194 -3.15 10.56 7.34
C ARG A 194 -2.77 9.18 6.83
N GLY A 195 -1.60 9.10 6.22
CA GLY A 195 -0.98 7.82 5.87
C GLY A 195 -0.67 6.98 7.10
N SER A 196 -0.27 5.73 6.89
CA SER A 196 0.19 4.84 7.96
C SER A 196 1.43 5.35 8.69
N ASP A 197 2.19 6.24 8.05
CA ASP A 197 3.33 6.98 8.60
C ASP A 197 2.93 8.23 9.41
N GLY A 198 1.63 8.51 9.53
CA GLY A 198 1.10 9.68 10.22
C GLY A 198 1.22 10.97 9.42
N ILE A 199 1.68 10.93 8.18
CA ILE A 199 1.83 12.11 7.32
C ILE A 199 0.48 12.50 6.72
N LEU A 200 0.18 13.80 6.71
CA LEU A 200 -1.06 14.32 6.14
C LEU A 200 -1.17 13.98 4.64
N ILE A 201 -2.32 13.49 4.20
CA ILE A 201 -2.65 13.33 2.78
C ILE A 201 -3.36 14.61 2.33
N CYS A 202 -2.85 15.24 1.28
CA CYS A 202 -3.43 16.46 0.76
C CYS A 202 -4.83 16.21 0.22
N SER A 203 -5.76 17.11 0.54
CA SER A 203 -7.10 17.14 -0.03
C SER A 203 -7.11 17.68 -1.47
N THR A 204 -6.07 18.43 -1.85
CA THR A 204 -5.86 18.98 -3.18
C THR A 204 -4.92 18.12 -4.03
N CYS A 205 -5.07 18.23 -5.34
CA CYS A 205 -4.22 17.53 -6.32
C CYS A 205 -3.09 18.39 -6.90
N GLU A 206 -2.88 19.56 -6.31
CA GLU A 206 -1.75 20.43 -6.63
C GLU A 206 -0.55 19.96 -5.81
N TYR A 207 0.61 19.79 -6.46
CA TYR A 207 1.86 19.50 -5.78
C TYR A 207 2.87 20.61 -6.09
N THR A 208 3.70 20.95 -5.12
CA THR A 208 4.73 22.00 -5.23
C THR A 208 6.13 21.44 -5.36
N ARG A 209 6.36 20.19 -4.91
CA ARG A 209 7.63 19.48 -5.05
C ARG A 209 7.41 18.00 -5.36
N ILE A 210 8.43 17.40 -5.97
CA ILE A 210 8.54 15.96 -6.20
C ILE A 210 9.91 15.55 -5.65
N ASP A 211 9.93 14.55 -4.79
CA ASP A 211 11.18 14.03 -4.22
C ASP A 211 11.79 12.95 -5.15
N GLU A 212 13.01 12.51 -4.85
CA GLU A 212 13.75 11.52 -5.67
C GLU A 212 13.04 10.17 -5.77
N ASP A 213 12.22 9.83 -4.77
CA ASP A 213 11.41 8.60 -4.71
C ASP A 213 10.08 8.72 -5.46
N THR A 214 9.88 9.79 -6.24
CA THR A 214 8.67 10.13 -6.99
C THR A 214 7.47 10.53 -6.13
N THR A 215 7.62 10.64 -4.82
CA THR A 215 6.55 11.14 -3.96
C THR A 215 6.28 12.62 -4.24
N THR A 216 5.00 12.95 -4.41
CA THR A 216 4.56 14.33 -4.64
C THR A 216 4.03 14.95 -3.36
N TRP A 217 4.43 16.20 -3.10
CA TRP A 217 4.10 16.89 -1.86
C TRP A 217 3.47 18.26 -2.11
N ASN A 218 2.63 18.68 -1.17
CA ASN A 218 2.11 20.04 -1.07
C ASN A 218 2.09 20.51 0.39
N LYS A 219 1.55 21.69 0.64
CA LYS A 219 1.37 22.24 1.98
C LYS A 219 -0.09 22.59 2.21
N GLU A 220 -0.73 21.95 3.19
CA GLU A 220 -2.10 22.23 3.58
C GLU A 220 -2.15 22.54 5.08
N ASN A 221 -2.86 23.60 5.45
CA ASN A 221 -2.98 24.06 6.84
C ASN A 221 -1.62 24.32 7.55
N GLY A 222 -0.59 24.66 6.78
CA GLY A 222 0.75 24.92 7.32
C GLY A 222 1.61 23.67 7.56
N GLU A 223 1.08 22.48 7.32
CA GLU A 223 1.80 21.20 7.39
C GLU A 223 2.11 20.68 5.99
N ASP A 224 3.25 19.99 5.85
CA ASP A 224 3.55 19.27 4.62
C ASP A 224 2.62 18.06 4.49
N CYS A 225 2.02 17.92 3.32
CA CYS A 225 1.12 16.83 3.01
C CYS A 225 1.55 16.12 1.73
N ARG A 226 1.23 14.83 1.65
CA ARG A 226 1.48 13.98 0.49
C ARG A 226 0.31 14.04 -0.48
N VAL A 227 0.59 14.36 -1.73
CA VAL A 227 -0.38 14.34 -2.83
C VAL A 227 -0.33 12.95 -3.46
N ILE A 228 -1.43 12.22 -3.45
CA ILE A 228 -1.46 10.85 -3.99
C ILE A 228 -1.89 10.88 -5.45
N GLY A 229 -0.97 10.52 -6.36
CA GLY A 229 -1.21 10.55 -7.81
C GLY A 229 -2.43 9.73 -8.27
N SER A 230 -2.65 8.54 -7.68
CA SER A 230 -3.82 7.68 -7.95
C SER A 230 -5.16 8.35 -7.66
N ARG A 231 -5.21 9.27 -6.68
CA ARG A 231 -6.41 10.05 -6.34
C ARG A 231 -6.59 11.30 -7.18
N CYS A 232 -5.54 11.67 -7.90
CA CYS A 232 -5.43 12.92 -8.66
C CYS A 232 -5.36 12.72 -10.17
N GLY A 233 -5.38 11.47 -10.63
CA GLY A 233 -5.37 11.12 -12.06
C GLY A 233 -4.05 11.43 -12.74
N PHE A 234 -2.94 11.45 -11.99
CA PHE A 234 -1.60 11.57 -12.55
C PHE A 234 -0.68 10.47 -11.99
N ASN A 235 0.32 10.08 -12.76
CA ASN A 235 1.28 9.05 -12.37
C ASN A 235 2.70 9.57 -12.55
N LYS A 236 3.44 9.65 -11.45
CA LYS A 236 4.87 9.98 -11.43
C LYS A 236 5.74 8.78 -11.09
N THR A 237 5.13 7.66 -10.72
CA THR A 237 5.83 6.42 -10.41
C THR A 237 6.34 5.77 -11.70
N PRO A 238 7.34 4.89 -11.62
CA PRO A 238 7.79 4.10 -12.77
C PRO A 238 6.78 3.01 -13.19
N HIS A 239 5.75 2.76 -12.37
CA HIS A 239 4.75 1.73 -12.63
C HIS A 239 3.66 2.28 -13.56
N PRO A 240 3.23 1.55 -14.60
CA PRO A 240 2.12 1.98 -15.45
C PRO A 240 0.79 1.96 -14.69
N TRP A 241 -0.25 2.59 -15.23
CA TRP A 241 -1.62 2.42 -14.70
C TRP A 241 -2.11 0.99 -14.91
N CYS A 242 -2.83 0.46 -13.92
CA CYS A 242 -3.60 -0.77 -14.07
C CYS A 242 -4.78 -0.53 -15.01
N SER A 243 -5.08 -1.54 -15.82
CA SER A 243 -6.27 -1.63 -16.64
C SER A 243 -7.50 -1.98 -15.80
N GLY A 244 -7.32 -2.81 -14.77
CA GLY A 244 -8.35 -3.17 -13.79
C GLY A 244 -8.21 -2.42 -12.47
N CYS A 245 -9.23 -2.61 -11.62
CA CYS A 245 -9.37 -1.96 -10.31
C CYS A 245 -9.12 -2.93 -9.14
N VAL A 246 -8.40 -4.03 -9.38
CA VAL A 246 -8.14 -5.04 -8.34
C VAL A 246 -6.90 -4.63 -7.56
N VAL A 247 -7.12 -4.18 -6.32
CA VAL A 247 -6.05 -3.84 -5.37
C VAL A 247 -5.41 -5.12 -4.85
N THR A 248 -4.11 -5.25 -5.07
CA THR A 248 -3.28 -6.35 -4.54
C THR A 248 -2.29 -5.88 -3.49
N GLY A 249 -2.09 -4.57 -3.34
CA GLY A 249 -1.25 -3.99 -2.31
C GLY A 249 -1.47 -2.49 -2.14
N THR A 250 -1.01 -1.95 -1.02
CA THR A 250 -1.01 -0.52 -0.71
C THR A 250 0.41 -0.09 -0.43
N GLY A 251 0.89 0.93 -1.14
CA GLY A 251 2.22 1.50 -0.94
C GLY A 251 2.32 2.26 0.39
N GLY A 252 3.54 2.52 0.85
CA GLY A 252 3.77 3.37 2.03
C GLY A 252 3.30 4.81 1.84
N ASP A 253 3.16 5.24 0.58
CA ASP A 253 2.58 6.51 0.16
C ASP A 253 1.04 6.55 0.26
N GLY A 254 0.41 5.42 0.57
CA GLY A 254 -1.05 5.26 0.56
C GLY A 254 -1.63 5.00 -0.82
N ALA A 255 -0.80 4.93 -1.87
CA ALA A 255 -1.27 4.63 -3.21
C ALA A 255 -1.65 3.15 -3.34
N LEU A 256 -2.67 2.88 -4.14
CA LEU A 256 -3.16 1.53 -4.38
C LEU A 256 -2.47 0.91 -5.60
N TYR A 257 -1.98 -0.31 -5.44
CA TYR A 257 -1.29 -1.05 -6.48
C TYR A 257 -2.04 -2.34 -6.83
N GLY A 258 -2.00 -2.67 -8.12
CA GLY A 258 -2.46 -3.94 -8.67
C GLY A 258 -1.31 -4.73 -9.27
N TRP A 259 -1.61 -5.97 -9.68
CA TRP A 259 -0.70 -6.83 -10.41
C TRP A 259 -1.33 -7.27 -11.74
N GLU A 260 -0.80 -6.76 -12.84
CA GLU A 260 -1.29 -7.04 -14.19
C GLU A 260 -0.13 -7.20 -15.16
N ASN A 261 -0.28 -8.08 -16.15
CA ASN A 261 0.74 -8.33 -17.19
C ASN A 261 2.14 -8.66 -16.62
N ASN A 262 2.19 -9.39 -15.50
CA ASN A 262 3.41 -9.76 -14.78
C ASN A 262 4.23 -8.56 -14.26
N ALA A 263 3.59 -7.43 -14.01
CA ALA A 263 4.20 -6.25 -13.41
C ALA A 263 3.27 -5.62 -12.38
N SER A 264 3.84 -4.87 -11.44
CA SER A 264 3.07 -3.97 -10.59
C SER A 264 2.60 -2.78 -11.41
N CYS A 265 1.36 -2.37 -11.15
CA CYS A 265 0.74 -1.21 -11.76
C CYS A 265 0.05 -0.36 -10.69
N LEU A 266 -0.07 0.94 -10.94
CA LEU A 266 -0.76 1.89 -10.08
C LEU A 266 -2.26 1.86 -10.39
N ILE A 267 -3.14 1.84 -9.39
CA ILE A 267 -4.59 1.86 -9.61
C ILE A 267 -5.06 3.31 -9.70
N ASN A 268 -5.80 3.66 -10.75
CA ASN A 268 -6.42 4.99 -10.84
C ASN A 268 -7.71 4.98 -10.01
N GLU A 269 -7.65 5.53 -8.79
CA GLU A 269 -8.78 5.54 -7.85
C GLU A 269 -9.96 6.37 -8.37
N ILE A 270 -9.71 7.37 -9.23
CA ILE A 270 -10.77 8.15 -9.86
C ILE A 270 -11.52 7.29 -10.88
N ASP A 271 -10.80 6.65 -11.80
CA ASP A 271 -11.41 5.83 -12.86
C ASP A 271 -12.09 4.58 -12.28
N CYS A 272 -11.55 4.06 -11.18
CA CYS A 272 -12.13 2.95 -10.43
C CYS A 272 -13.31 3.36 -9.53
N GLY A 273 -13.62 4.66 -9.42
CA GLY A 273 -14.70 5.17 -8.57
C GLY A 273 -14.48 4.95 -7.08
N LEU A 274 -13.23 4.75 -6.66
CA LEU A 274 -12.82 4.61 -5.26
C LEU A 274 -12.76 5.98 -4.58
N VAL A 275 -12.38 7.02 -5.33
CA VAL A 275 -12.42 8.41 -4.86
C VAL A 275 -13.26 9.28 -5.80
N LYS A 276 -13.88 10.32 -5.24
CA LYS A 276 -14.58 11.32 -6.04
C LYS A 276 -13.55 12.26 -6.68
N LYS A 277 -13.73 12.53 -7.97
CA LYS A 277 -12.89 13.49 -8.67
C LYS A 277 -13.01 14.88 -8.01
N PRO A 278 -11.90 15.49 -7.56
CA PRO A 278 -11.94 16.81 -6.94
C PRO A 278 -12.53 17.84 -7.91
N GLY A 279 -13.41 18.69 -7.40
CA GLY A 279 -14.11 19.73 -8.19
C GLY A 279 -15.34 19.24 -8.97
N THR A 280 -15.68 17.95 -8.91
CA THR A 280 -16.90 17.44 -9.57
C THR A 280 -17.99 17.25 -8.51
N ASN A 281 -18.89 18.23 -8.38
CA ASN A 281 -20.00 18.20 -7.40
C ASN A 281 -21.09 17.16 -7.71
N ASN A 282 -20.93 16.37 -8.78
CA ASN A 282 -21.91 15.36 -9.14
C ASN A 282 -21.74 14.13 -8.27
N THR A 283 -22.70 13.97 -7.36
CA THR A 283 -23.05 12.75 -6.64
C THR A 283 -23.56 11.68 -7.62
N SER A 284 -22.73 11.29 -8.58
CA SER A 284 -22.96 10.03 -9.28
C SER A 284 -22.62 8.93 -8.28
N LYS A 285 -23.67 8.31 -7.71
CA LYS A 285 -23.57 7.02 -7.02
C LYS A 285 -22.88 6.06 -7.99
N VAL A 286 -21.59 5.86 -7.82
CA VAL A 286 -20.90 4.78 -8.51
C VAL A 286 -21.36 3.51 -7.80
N ASN A 287 -22.24 2.75 -8.46
CA ASN A 287 -22.57 1.41 -8.02
C ASN A 287 -21.28 0.59 -8.08
N ALA A 288 -20.57 0.46 -6.96
CA ALA A 288 -19.37 -0.36 -6.79
C ALA A 288 -19.62 -1.87 -7.00
N GLY A 289 -20.82 -2.25 -7.46
CA GLY A 289 -21.28 -3.62 -7.48
C GLY A 289 -21.02 -4.41 -8.76
N ASN A 290 -20.59 -3.83 -9.89
CA ASN A 290 -20.50 -4.60 -11.15
C ASN A 290 -19.59 -3.98 -12.24
N SER A 291 -18.47 -3.34 -11.88
CA SER A 291 -17.48 -2.98 -12.91
C SER A 291 -16.66 -4.23 -13.29
N LYS A 292 -17.32 -5.18 -13.96
CA LYS A 292 -16.68 -6.19 -14.80
C LYS A 292 -16.17 -5.44 -16.03
N VAL A 293 -15.09 -4.67 -15.86
CA VAL A 293 -14.35 -4.13 -16.99
C VAL A 293 -13.66 -5.33 -17.63
N GLU A 294 -14.27 -5.87 -18.68
CA GLU A 294 -13.54 -6.69 -19.65
C GLU A 294 -12.57 -5.76 -20.36
N VAL A 295 -11.38 -5.59 -19.78
CA VAL A 295 -10.29 -4.90 -20.46
C VAL A 295 -9.64 -5.90 -21.39
N GLU A 296 -9.76 -5.64 -22.69
CA GLU A 296 -8.92 -6.26 -23.70
C GLU A 296 -7.46 -6.06 -23.30
N SER A 297 -6.80 -7.18 -23.04
CA SER A 297 -5.39 -7.32 -22.69
C SER A 297 -4.50 -6.36 -23.49
N ALA A 298 -3.71 -5.55 -22.78
CA ALA A 298 -2.66 -4.68 -23.31
C ALA A 298 -1.44 -5.47 -23.84
N ALA A 299 -1.67 -6.53 -24.62
CA ALA A 299 -0.64 -7.30 -25.32
C ALA A 299 0.20 -6.46 -26.30
N ASN A 300 -0.19 -5.21 -26.56
CA ASN A 300 0.48 -4.33 -27.52
C ASN A 300 1.83 -3.77 -27.03
N ALA A 301 2.07 -3.65 -25.71
CA ALA A 301 3.34 -3.08 -25.22
C ALA A 301 4.54 -4.03 -25.42
N GLN A 302 4.33 -5.35 -25.26
CA GLN A 302 5.39 -6.34 -25.52
C GLN A 302 5.70 -6.49 -27.01
N TYR A 303 4.76 -6.15 -27.90
CA TYR A 303 4.96 -6.23 -29.34
C TYR A 303 5.98 -5.20 -29.85
N PHE A 304 6.00 -3.99 -29.28
CA PHE A 304 6.93 -2.93 -29.72
C PHE A 304 8.39 -3.20 -29.35
N ILE A 305 8.65 -3.78 -28.18
CA ILE A 305 10.02 -4.12 -27.76
C ILE A 305 10.59 -5.22 -28.67
N ASN A 306 9.79 -6.24 -28.98
CA ASN A 306 10.21 -7.30 -29.90
C ASN A 306 10.39 -6.79 -31.34
N ALA A 307 9.53 -5.90 -31.82
CA ALA A 307 9.66 -5.31 -33.16
C ALA A 307 10.93 -4.45 -33.29
N TYR A 308 11.28 -3.66 -32.27
CA TYR A 308 12.49 -2.84 -32.27
C TYR A 308 13.76 -3.69 -32.36
N TYR A 309 13.85 -4.77 -31.57
CA TYR A 309 14.98 -5.69 -31.64
C TYR A 309 15.11 -6.35 -33.01
N ILE A 310 14.00 -6.75 -33.63
CA ILE A 310 14.01 -7.33 -34.99
C ILE A 310 14.53 -6.32 -36.02
N ILE A 311 14.09 -5.06 -35.95
CA ILE A 311 14.52 -3.99 -36.88
C ILE A 311 16.03 -3.71 -36.71
N VAL A 312 16.52 -3.57 -35.48
CA VAL A 312 17.95 -3.34 -35.22
C VAL A 312 18.82 -4.51 -35.70
N THR A 313 18.33 -5.75 -35.51
CA THR A 313 19.04 -6.95 -35.96
C THR A 313 19.06 -7.03 -37.50
N LEU A 314 17.97 -6.69 -38.19
CA LEU A 314 17.93 -6.62 -39.65
C LEU A 314 18.84 -5.52 -40.21
N ALA A 315 18.83 -4.33 -39.60
CA ALA A 315 19.66 -3.20 -40.02
C ALA A 315 21.16 -3.53 -39.91
N THR A 316 21.59 -4.13 -38.79
CA THR A 316 22.99 -4.56 -38.61
C THR A 316 23.40 -5.65 -39.61
N LEU A 317 22.48 -6.56 -39.97
CA LEU A 317 22.71 -7.61 -40.97
C LEU A 317 22.84 -7.06 -42.40
N LEU A 318 22.10 -5.99 -42.73
CA LEU A 318 22.21 -5.30 -44.02
C LEU A 318 23.55 -4.57 -44.15
N ILE A 319 23.96 -3.83 -43.11
CA ILE A 319 25.26 -3.12 -43.06
C ILE A 319 26.42 -4.12 -43.20
N ALA A 320 26.37 -5.25 -42.49
CA ALA A 320 27.42 -6.27 -42.55
C ALA A 320 27.54 -6.95 -43.92
N ARG A 321 26.50 -6.88 -44.77
CA ARG A 321 26.51 -7.42 -46.13
C ARG A 321 26.89 -6.41 -47.21
N GLY A 322 27.19 -5.17 -46.82
CA GLY A 322 27.61 -4.11 -47.75
C GLY A 322 26.49 -3.60 -48.66
N PHE A 323 25.24 -3.63 -48.17
CA PHE A 323 24.13 -2.86 -48.74
C PHE A 323 24.11 -1.44 -48.20
#